data_AF-A0A2E7FK09-F1
#
_entry.id   AF-A0A2E7FK09-F1
#
_cell.length_a   1.000
_cell.length_b   1.000
_cell.length_c   1.000
_cell.angle_alpha   90.00
_cell.angle_beta   90.00
_cell.angle_gamma   90.00
#
_symmetry.space_group_name_H-M   'P 1'
#
loop_
_entity.id
_entity.type
_entity.pdbx_description
1 polymer ?
#
loop_
_entity_poly.entity_id
_entity_poly.type
_entity_poly.pdbx_seq_one_letter_code
_entity_poly.pdbx_strand_id
1 'polypeptide(L)'
;MKIGIIVLAVLSLSLFWGCSESKNSSVSMNEGSGWISLFDGTTLQGWRGYNGIEIQGSWTAENGVLQLEPISQDGVQVNIITESQYDDFDLRFEWKLEAGTNSGVMFHVGE
;
A
#
# COMPACT_ATOMS: atom_id res chain seq x y z
N MET A 1 38.69 -50.99 -36.16
CA MET A 1 37.54 -51.23 -35.26
C MET A 1 37.14 -49.89 -34.66
N LYS A 2 35.93 -49.44 -34.97
CA LYS A 2 35.32 -48.20 -34.46
C LYS A 2 34.77 -48.47 -33.06
N ILE A 3 34.99 -47.56 -32.11
CA ILE A 3 33.99 -47.14 -31.13
C ILE A 3 34.34 -45.70 -30.75
N GLY A 4 33.58 -44.75 -31.28
CA GLY A 4 33.52 -43.38 -30.75
C GLY A 4 32.45 -43.34 -29.68
N ILE A 5 32.77 -42.80 -28.51
CA ILE A 5 31.80 -42.55 -27.44
C ILE A 5 31.58 -41.04 -27.37
N ILE A 6 30.30 -40.72 -27.48
CA ILE A 6 29.68 -39.41 -27.61
C ILE A 6 29.81 -38.64 -26.29
N VAL A 7 30.24 -37.39 -26.38
CA VAL A 7 30.22 -36.41 -25.28
C VAL A 7 28.76 -36.09 -24.97
N LEU A 8 28.28 -36.54 -23.81
CA LEU A 8 26.95 -36.18 -23.30
C LEU A 8 27.12 -35.01 -22.30
N ALA A 9 27.01 -33.78 -22.80
CA ALA A 9 26.86 -32.60 -21.96
C ALA A 9 25.39 -32.50 -21.51
N VAL A 10 25.09 -32.94 -20.28
CA VAL A 10 23.76 -32.76 -19.68
C VAL A 10 23.84 -31.57 -18.74
N LEU A 11 23.25 -30.47 -19.21
CA LEU A 11 23.06 -29.19 -18.54
C LEU A 11 22.17 -29.39 -17.30
N SER A 12 22.72 -29.29 -16.08
CA SER A 12 21.94 -29.32 -14.85
C SER A 12 21.20 -27.98 -14.68
N LEU A 13 19.90 -28.02 -14.97
CA LEU A 13 18.97 -26.90 -14.84
C LEU A 13 18.77 -26.57 -13.34
N SER A 14 19.23 -25.39 -12.92
CA SER A 14 19.09 -24.89 -11.55
C SER A 14 17.62 -24.62 -11.22
N LEU A 15 17.06 -25.40 -10.28
CA LEU A 15 15.78 -25.12 -9.64
C LEU A 15 15.96 -23.93 -8.70
N PHE A 16 15.74 -22.72 -9.21
CA PHE A 16 15.52 -21.55 -8.35
C PHE A 16 14.09 -21.63 -7.82
N TRP A 17 13.94 -22.17 -6.60
CA TRP A 17 12.78 -21.94 -5.77
C TRP A 17 12.81 -20.46 -5.36
N GLY A 18 12.12 -19.61 -6.11
CA GLY A 18 11.82 -18.27 -5.66
C GLY A 18 10.82 -18.38 -4.52
N CYS A 19 11.26 -18.18 -3.27
CA CYS A 19 10.36 -17.79 -2.20
C CYS A 19 9.76 -16.44 -2.60
N SER A 20 8.45 -16.39 -2.80
CA SER A 20 7.74 -15.13 -2.85
C SER A 20 7.80 -14.53 -1.44
N GLU A 21 8.64 -13.51 -1.29
CA GLU A 21 8.69 -12.70 -0.08
C GLU A 21 7.38 -11.92 0.00
N SER A 22 6.54 -12.28 0.98
CA SER A 22 5.39 -11.46 1.36
C SER A 22 5.93 -10.12 1.79
N LYS A 23 5.61 -9.05 1.05
CA LYS A 23 5.89 -7.68 1.47
C LYS A 23 5.11 -7.41 2.74
N ASN A 24 5.69 -7.71 3.90
CA ASN A 24 5.24 -7.13 5.15
C ASN A 24 5.39 -5.61 4.99
N SER A 25 4.28 -4.90 4.87
CA SER A 25 4.23 -3.44 4.97
C SER A 25 4.91 -3.05 6.27
N SER A 26 6.14 -2.54 6.18
CA SER A 26 6.94 -2.12 7.33
C SER A 26 6.31 -0.85 7.88
N VAL A 27 5.41 -1.03 8.82
CA VAL A 27 4.90 0.05 9.67
C VAL A 27 6.09 0.61 10.44
N SER A 28 6.47 1.86 10.18
CA SER A 28 7.56 2.52 10.88
C SER A 28 7.10 2.88 12.30
N MET A 29 7.51 2.04 13.25
CA MET A 29 7.37 2.32 14.67
C MET A 29 8.41 3.36 15.07
N ASN A 30 7.98 4.46 15.69
CA ASN A 30 8.92 5.44 16.24
C ASN A 30 9.37 4.93 17.61
N GLU A 31 10.53 4.25 17.64
CA GLU A 31 11.02 3.50 18.81
C GLU A 31 11.03 4.37 20.08
N GLY A 32 10.21 4.00 21.05
CA GLY A 32 10.09 4.64 22.36
C GLY A 32 8.82 5.45 22.60
N SER A 33 8.03 5.77 21.56
CA SER A 33 6.83 6.60 21.71
C SER A 33 5.52 5.82 21.80
N GLY A 34 5.49 4.56 21.36
CA GLY A 34 4.26 3.76 21.22
C GLY A 34 3.39 4.15 20.02
N TRP A 35 3.77 5.16 19.25
CA TRP A 35 3.03 5.60 18.06
C TRP A 35 3.44 4.82 16.81
N ILE A 36 2.42 4.51 16.02
CA ILE A 36 2.51 3.93 14.68
C ILE A 36 2.31 5.04 13.65
N SER A 37 3.22 5.17 12.68
CA SER A 37 2.95 6.03 11.53
C SER A 37 1.99 5.32 10.55
N LEU A 38 0.85 5.95 10.26
CA LEU A 38 -0.10 5.47 9.24
C LEU A 38 0.25 5.97 7.83
N PHE A 39 1.18 6.92 7.72
CA PHE A 39 1.59 7.51 6.46
C PHE A 39 3.10 7.69 6.44
N ASP A 40 3.74 7.29 5.35
CA ASP A 40 5.18 7.41 5.16
C ASP A 40 5.61 8.77 4.58
N GLY A 41 4.64 9.64 4.25
CA GLY A 41 4.87 10.97 3.67
C GLY A 41 4.95 11.00 2.14
N THR A 42 4.97 9.85 1.46
CA THR A 42 5.34 9.77 0.03
C THR A 42 4.57 8.75 -0.79
N THR A 43 3.88 7.79 -0.16
CA THR A 43 3.14 6.75 -0.86
C THR A 43 1.77 6.50 -0.23
N LEU A 44 0.90 5.83 -0.98
CA LEU A 44 -0.37 5.32 -0.47
C LEU A 44 -0.21 3.94 0.21
N GLN A 45 1.00 3.51 0.55
CA GLN A 45 1.20 2.23 1.21
C GLN A 45 0.50 2.23 2.57
N GLY A 46 -0.19 1.12 2.88
CA GLY A 46 -1.03 1.03 4.07
C GLY A 46 -2.44 1.61 3.89
N TRP A 47 -2.78 2.12 2.71
CA TRP A 47 -4.11 2.62 2.35
C TRP A 47 -4.69 1.88 1.15
N ARG A 48 -6.01 1.67 1.19
CA ARG A 48 -6.79 1.11 0.07
C ARG A 48 -8.14 1.80 -0.02
N GLY A 49 -8.81 1.68 -1.16
CA GLY A 49 -10.18 2.17 -1.27
C GLY A 49 -11.18 1.29 -0.52
N TYR A 50 -12.23 1.93 -0.02
CA TYR A 50 -13.36 1.29 0.65
C TYR A 50 -14.12 0.35 -0.30
N ASN A 51 -14.59 -0.78 0.22
CA ASN A 51 -15.27 -1.87 -0.51
C ASN A 51 -14.47 -2.42 -1.70
N GLY A 52 -13.14 -2.37 -1.63
CA GLY A 52 -12.26 -2.86 -2.68
C GLY A 52 -12.28 -2.02 -3.96
N ILE A 53 -12.87 -0.82 -3.92
CA ILE A 53 -12.81 0.11 -5.04
C ILE A 53 -11.38 0.62 -5.17
N GLU A 54 -10.83 0.61 -6.39
CA GLU A 54 -9.49 1.12 -6.63
C GLU A 54 -9.41 2.64 -6.46
N ILE A 55 -8.29 3.14 -5.93
CA ILE A 55 -8.10 4.58 -5.69
C ILE A 55 -8.02 5.37 -7.01
N GLN A 56 -7.45 4.80 -8.08
CA GLN A 56 -7.41 5.37 -9.46
C GLN A 56 -7.21 6.90 -9.55
N GLY A 57 -6.24 7.45 -8.80
CA GLY A 57 -5.92 8.88 -8.85
C GLY A 57 -6.90 9.80 -8.10
N SER A 58 -7.90 9.24 -7.41
CA SER A 58 -8.76 10.01 -6.49
C SER A 58 -8.00 10.50 -5.25
N TRP A 59 -6.91 9.83 -4.89
CA TRP A 59 -5.98 10.26 -3.86
C TRP A 59 -4.54 10.24 -4.35
N THR A 60 -3.76 11.22 -3.90
CA THR A 60 -2.32 11.32 -4.10
C THR A 60 -1.59 11.37 -2.77
N ALA A 61 -0.32 10.98 -2.79
CA ALA A 61 0.57 11.03 -1.64
C ALA A 61 1.84 11.79 -2.05
N GLU A 62 1.85 13.10 -1.84
CA GLU A 62 2.90 13.98 -2.34
C GLU A 62 3.25 15.03 -1.29
N ASN A 63 4.53 15.40 -1.22
CA ASN A 63 5.03 16.45 -0.33
C ASN A 63 4.65 16.28 1.15
N GLY A 64 4.56 15.04 1.63
CA GLY A 64 4.18 14.77 3.03
C GLY A 64 2.69 14.91 3.30
N VAL A 65 1.82 14.88 2.27
CA VAL A 65 0.37 15.03 2.41
C VAL A 65 -0.37 13.94 1.62
N LEU A 66 -1.40 13.37 2.24
CA LEU A 66 -2.45 12.62 1.55
C LEU A 66 -3.53 13.60 1.10
N GLN A 67 -3.76 13.70 -0.21
CA GLN A 67 -4.66 14.68 -0.80
C GLN A 67 -5.75 14.00 -1.62
N LEU A 68 -7.00 14.39 -1.39
CA LEU A 68 -8.12 14.03 -2.24
C LEU A 68 -8.08 14.92 -3.49
N GLU A 69 -8.04 14.30 -4.66
CA GLU A 69 -8.03 15.02 -5.93
C GLU A 69 -9.45 15.44 -6.35
N PRO A 70 -9.58 16.57 -7.07
CA PRO A 70 -10.82 16.95 -7.71
C PRO A 70 -11.31 15.85 -8.66
N ILE A 71 -12.62 15.61 -8.68
CA ILE A 71 -13.23 14.64 -9.60
C ILE A 71 -12.96 15.09 -11.04
N SER A 72 -12.22 14.28 -11.80
CA SER A 72 -12.17 14.40 -13.25
C SER A 72 -13.52 14.00 -13.86
N GLN A 73 -13.82 14.41 -15.10
CA GLN A 73 -15.13 14.22 -15.72
C GLN A 73 -15.67 12.77 -15.68
N ASP A 74 -14.77 11.78 -15.61
CA ASP A 74 -15.08 10.34 -15.56
C ASP A 74 -14.57 9.65 -14.27
N GLY A 75 -14.07 10.42 -13.31
CA GLY A 75 -13.43 9.90 -12.10
C GLY A 75 -14.41 9.52 -11.00
N VAL A 76 -14.11 8.45 -10.26
CA VAL A 76 -14.81 8.08 -9.03
C VAL A 76 -14.03 8.63 -7.84
N GLN A 77 -14.70 9.39 -6.98
CA GLN A 77 -14.13 9.74 -5.67
C GLN A 77 -14.32 8.56 -4.71
N VAL A 78 -13.23 8.06 -4.14
CA VAL A 78 -13.26 6.93 -3.20
C VAL A 78 -12.89 7.39 -1.80
N ASN A 79 -13.58 6.87 -0.79
CA ASN A 79 -13.07 6.91 0.57
C ASN A 79 -11.91 5.93 0.68
N ILE A 80 -10.79 6.36 1.26
CA ILE A 80 -9.68 5.47 1.60
C ILE A 80 -9.78 5.02 3.05
N ILE A 81 -9.32 3.81 3.30
CA ILE A 81 -9.20 3.22 4.63
C ILE A 81 -7.83 2.59 4.79
N THR A 82 -7.40 2.41 6.03
CA THR A 82 -6.17 1.69 6.34
C THR A 82 -6.29 0.22 5.92
N GLU A 83 -5.20 -0.38 5.45
CA GLU A 83 -5.14 -1.83 5.20
C GLU A 83 -5.27 -2.64 6.50
N SER A 84 -4.75 -2.09 7.59
CA SER A 84 -4.85 -2.66 8.94
C SER A 84 -6.13 -2.21 9.64
N GLN A 85 -6.63 -3.04 10.55
CA GLN A 85 -7.74 -2.73 11.44
C GLN A 85 -7.23 -2.42 12.86
N TYR A 86 -7.90 -1.50 13.53
CA TYR A 86 -7.56 -1.05 14.87
C TYR A 86 -8.83 -1.06 15.74
N ASP A 87 -8.68 -1.47 17.00
CA ASP A 87 -9.77 -1.52 17.98
C ASP A 87 -9.70 -0.29 18.90
N ASP A 88 -8.94 -0.40 19.99
CA ASP A 88 -8.57 0.73 20.85
C ASP A 88 -7.36 1.48 20.29
N PHE A 89 -7.48 2.79 20.11
CA PHE A 89 -6.38 3.63 19.63
C PHE A 89 -6.53 5.10 20.06
N ASP A 90 -5.40 5.79 20.13
CA ASP A 90 -5.34 7.25 20.05
C ASP A 90 -4.93 7.64 18.62
N LEU A 91 -5.69 8.50 17.96
CA LEU A 91 -5.38 8.99 16.61
C LEU A 91 -4.95 10.45 16.66
N ARG A 92 -3.79 10.73 16.07
CA ARG A 92 -3.29 12.08 15.84
C ARG A 92 -3.02 12.29 14.36
N PHE A 93 -3.60 13.34 13.80
CA PHE A 93 -3.38 13.77 12.43
C PHE A 93 -3.61 15.27 12.30
N GLU A 94 -3.08 15.86 11.24
CA GLU A 94 -3.37 17.23 10.82
C GLU A 94 -4.18 17.20 9.52
N TRP A 95 -5.01 18.22 9.32
CA TRP A 95 -5.86 18.30 8.14
C TRP A 95 -5.98 19.75 7.67
N LYS A 96 -6.30 19.90 6.39
CA LYS A 96 -6.58 21.18 5.74
C LYS A 96 -7.68 20.97 4.70
N LEU A 97 -8.60 21.92 4.61
CA LEU A 97 -9.68 21.92 3.63
C LEU A 97 -9.72 23.26 2.88
N GLU A 98 -10.17 23.21 1.64
CA GLU A 98 -10.55 24.41 0.90
C GLU A 98 -11.97 24.85 1.29
N ALA A 99 -12.31 26.10 0.99
CA ALA A 99 -13.65 26.61 1.29
C ALA A 99 -14.71 25.84 0.50
N GLY A 100 -15.71 25.31 1.20
CA GLY A 100 -16.80 24.53 0.59
C GLY A 100 -16.51 23.03 0.44
N THR A 101 -15.32 22.55 0.84
CA THR A 101 -15.03 21.12 0.88
C THR A 101 -15.76 20.44 2.04
N ASN A 102 -16.30 19.25 1.79
CA ASN A 102 -16.83 18.36 2.80
C ASN A 102 -15.97 17.09 2.86
N SER A 103 -15.46 16.76 4.04
CA SER A 103 -14.64 15.58 4.28
C SER A 103 -14.81 15.12 5.74
N GLY A 104 -14.22 13.99 6.10
CA GLY A 104 -14.28 13.48 7.46
C GLY A 104 -13.30 12.33 7.69
N VAL A 105 -13.07 12.05 8.97
CA VAL A 105 -12.37 10.84 9.42
C VAL A 105 -13.39 9.95 10.12
N MET A 106 -13.46 8.70 9.67
CA MET A 106 -14.28 7.65 10.28
C MET A 106 -13.41 6.62 10.97
N PHE A 107 -13.94 5.99 12.01
CA PHE A 107 -13.32 4.89 12.72
C PHE A 107 -14.32 3.75 12.93
N HIS A 108 -13.80 2.55 13.19
CA HIS A 108 -14.59 1.30 13.28
C HIS A 108 -15.47 1.06 12.04
N VAL A 109 -14.93 1.39 10.87
CA VAL A 109 -15.59 1.20 9.57
C VAL A 109 -15.69 -0.29 9.27
N GLY A 110 -16.91 -0.75 8.94
CA GLY A 110 -17.17 -2.11 8.46
C GLY A 110 -17.33 -2.18 6.94
N GLU A 111 -17.07 -3.36 6.39
CA GLU A 111 -17.24 -3.75 5.00
C GLU A 111 -18.01 -5.08 4.89
#